data_AF-A0A2T0XQI7-F1
#
_entry.id   AF-A0A2T0XQI7-F1
#
_cell.length_a   1.000
_cell.length_b   1.000
_cell.length_c   1.000
_cell.angle_alpha   90.00
_cell.angle_beta   90.00
_cell.angle_gamma   90.00
#
_symmetry.space_group_name_H-M   'P 1'
#
loop_
_entity.id
_entity.type
_entity.pdbx_description
1 polymer ?
#
loop_
_entity_poly.entity_id
_entity_poly.type
_entity_poly.pdbx_seq_one_letter_code
_entity_poly.pdbx_strand_id
1 'polypeptide(L)'
;MKNHFLTRFIAGLFALLANSLFCGIGILLVGTSQSILSLIFATIIIATGFFLGYKIYRTALSRGIISFMTSVIASPDLDNLEPSVNSNHKKYDILQFISAFQKKENLFPKGTRLRVWGNYKFPGFNSYHEIESVQSPDKNLLEISFRDEKSLKIWNPQYILEGKSYFKIVNCDKVEWKDTNTSDDKPVTALFELKNNHIKVATQPNIPVSKDSFQPGEPAVILL
;
A
#
# COMPACT_ATOMS: atom_id res chain seq x y z
N MET A 1 18.46 12.50 7.99
CA MET A 1 17.83 13.51 8.89
C MET A 1 16.96 14.56 8.19
N LYS A 2 17.23 15.01 6.95
CA LYS A 2 16.46 16.10 6.30
C LYS A 2 14.97 15.79 6.00
N ASN A 3 14.60 14.53 5.77
CA ASN A 3 13.22 14.18 5.35
C ASN A 3 12.17 14.29 6.48
N HIS A 4 12.57 14.13 7.75
CA HIS A 4 11.64 14.19 8.88
C HIS A 4 11.16 15.61 9.19
N PHE A 5 12.02 16.62 8.98
CA PHE A 5 11.66 18.02 9.20
C PHE A 5 10.66 18.52 8.16
N LEU A 6 10.94 18.26 6.88
CA LEU A 6 10.04 18.61 5.77
C LEU A 6 8.67 17.93 5.94
N THR A 7 8.68 16.68 6.43
CA THR A 7 7.43 15.93 6.65
C THR A 7 6.57 16.54 7.78
N ARG A 8 7.20 16.94 8.88
CA ARG A 8 6.49 17.62 9.98
C ARG A 8 5.99 18.99 9.56
N PHE A 9 6.76 19.71 8.76
CA PHE A 9 6.41 21.05 8.28
C PHE A 9 5.18 21.03 7.37
N ILE A 10 5.17 20.19 6.33
CA ILE A 10 4.05 20.12 5.39
C ILE A 10 2.80 19.52 6.05
N ALA A 11 2.94 18.50 6.91
CA ALA A 11 1.80 17.98 7.68
C ALA A 11 1.19 19.04 8.60
N GLY A 12 2.04 19.88 9.22
CA GLY A 12 1.59 21.04 10.00
C GLY A 12 0.85 22.07 9.14
N LEU A 13 1.34 22.33 7.93
CA LEU A 13 0.70 23.26 6.99
C LEU A 13 -0.70 22.79 6.55
N PHE A 14 -0.87 21.50 6.27
CA PHE A 14 -2.19 20.93 5.97
C PHE A 14 -3.16 21.01 7.16
N ALA A 15 -2.67 20.74 8.37
CA ALA A 15 -3.49 20.88 9.58
C ALA A 15 -3.91 22.34 9.83
N LEU A 16 -3.00 23.29 9.56
CA LEU A 16 -3.29 24.71 9.65
C LEU A 16 -4.30 25.17 8.60
N LEU A 17 -4.21 24.70 7.35
CA LEU A 17 -5.17 25.00 6.29
C LEU A 17 -6.57 24.44 6.61
N ALA A 18 -6.65 23.22 7.16
CA ALA A 18 -7.92 22.68 7.62
C ALA A 18 -8.50 23.54 8.76
N ASN A 19 -7.69 23.88 9.75
CA ASN A 19 -8.12 24.73 10.86
C ASN A 19 -8.54 26.14 10.41
N SER A 20 -7.83 26.75 9.46
CA SER A 20 -8.15 28.10 9.00
C SER A 20 -9.51 28.16 8.30
N LEU A 21 -9.91 27.10 7.58
CA LEU A 21 -11.24 26.99 6.98
C LEU A 21 -12.34 27.00 8.06
N PHE A 22 -12.22 26.14 9.07
CA PHE A 22 -13.22 26.04 10.14
C PHE A 22 -13.25 27.29 11.03
N CYS A 23 -12.10 27.88 11.34
CA CYS A 23 -12.03 29.17 12.03
C CYS A 23 -12.67 30.29 11.20
N GLY A 24 -12.44 30.32 9.88
CA GLY A 24 -13.06 31.29 8.98
C GLY A 24 -14.59 31.19 8.99
N ILE A 25 -15.12 29.97 8.90
CA ILE A 25 -16.57 29.71 8.99
C ILE A 25 -17.13 30.15 10.35
N GLY A 26 -16.42 29.84 11.45
CA GLY A 26 -16.82 30.26 12.79
C GLY A 26 -16.87 31.78 12.96
N ILE A 27 -15.88 32.50 12.45
CA ILE A 27 -15.83 33.97 12.47
C ILE A 27 -16.98 34.57 11.65
N LEU A 28 -17.24 34.03 10.46
CA LEU A 28 -18.35 34.48 9.61
C LEU A 28 -19.72 34.27 10.27
N LEU A 29 -19.91 33.17 11.00
CA LEU A 29 -21.14 32.91 11.76
C LEU A 29 -21.39 33.94 12.86
N VAL A 30 -20.35 34.34 13.60
CA VAL A 30 -20.46 35.38 14.64
C VAL A 30 -20.63 36.77 14.02
N GLY A 31 -19.99 37.03 12.88
CA GLY A 31 -20.11 38.30 12.17
C GLY A 31 -21.48 38.53 11.51
N THR A 32 -22.17 37.46 11.12
CA THR A 32 -23.49 37.52 10.46
C THR A 32 -24.66 37.51 11.44
N SER A 33 -24.50 36.89 12.61
CA SER A 33 -25.51 36.84 13.66
C SER A 33 -24.83 37.03 15.01
N GLN A 34 -25.20 38.05 15.78
CA GLN A 34 -24.71 38.28 17.15
C GLN A 34 -25.53 37.51 18.20
N SER A 35 -26.20 36.43 17.81
CA SER A 35 -27.01 35.62 18.72
C SER A 35 -26.13 34.75 19.62
N ILE A 36 -26.60 34.45 20.83
CA ILE A 36 -25.91 33.49 21.71
C ILE A 36 -25.78 32.11 21.03
N LEU A 37 -26.77 31.74 20.21
CA LEU A 37 -26.76 30.50 19.44
C LEU A 37 -25.63 30.46 18.40
N SER A 38 -25.36 31.55 17.67
CA SER A 38 -24.25 31.58 16.70
C SER A 38 -22.89 31.44 17.38
N LEU A 39 -22.73 31.99 18.59
CA LEU A 39 -21.51 31.85 19.39
C LEU A 39 -21.28 30.39 19.84
N ILE A 40 -22.34 29.70 20.24
CA ILE A 40 -22.29 28.25 20.57
C ILE A 40 -21.89 27.44 19.34
N PHE A 41 -22.53 27.68 18.19
CA PHE A 41 -22.20 26.97 16.95
C PHE A 41 -20.78 27.25 16.46
N ALA A 42 -20.33 28.50 16.51
CA ALA A 42 -18.96 28.87 16.16
C ALA A 42 -17.94 28.13 17.01
N THR A 43 -18.19 28.01 18.32
CA THR A 43 -17.32 27.28 19.25
C THR A 43 -17.24 25.80 18.89
N ILE A 44 -18.37 25.16 18.57
CA ILE A 44 -18.41 23.74 18.15
C ILE A 44 -17.67 23.54 16.83
N ILE A 45 -17.85 24.43 15.86
CA ILE A 45 -17.19 24.36 14.55
C ILE A 45 -15.67 24.50 14.69
N ILE A 46 -15.21 25.46 15.49
CA ILE A 46 -13.77 25.66 15.75
C ILE A 46 -13.19 24.43 16.44
N ALA A 47 -13.86 23.90 17.47
CA ALA A 47 -13.41 22.68 18.17
C ALA A 47 -13.33 21.47 17.22
N THR A 48 -14.31 21.33 16.33
CA THR A 48 -14.33 20.29 15.29
C THR A 48 -13.19 20.47 14.30
N GLY A 49 -12.88 21.71 13.92
CA GLY A 49 -11.73 22.07 13.11
C GLY A 49 -10.43 21.59 13.75
N PHE A 50 -10.16 21.97 15.00
CA PHE A 50 -8.98 21.53 15.74
C PHE A 50 -8.87 20.00 15.82
N PHE A 51 -9.98 19.31 16.07
CA PHE A 51 -10.01 17.85 16.11
C PHE A 51 -9.66 17.22 14.75
N LEU A 52 -10.24 17.73 13.66
CA LEU A 52 -9.95 17.28 12.30
C LEU A 52 -8.52 17.60 11.88
N GLY A 53 -8.04 18.81 12.16
CA GLY A 53 -6.65 19.21 11.90
C GLY A 53 -5.65 18.32 12.64
N TYR A 54 -5.92 17.99 13.91
CA TYR A 54 -5.11 17.03 14.67
C TYR A 54 -5.14 15.63 14.05
N LYS A 55 -6.32 15.14 13.62
CA LYS A 55 -6.43 13.85 12.93
C LYS A 55 -5.65 13.83 11.61
N ILE A 56 -5.75 14.89 10.80
CA ILE A 56 -5.01 15.02 9.53
C ILE A 56 -3.50 15.03 9.82
N TYR A 57 -3.04 15.82 10.79
CA TYR A 57 -1.64 15.88 11.20
C TYR A 57 -1.11 14.50 11.63
N ARG A 58 -1.84 13.82 12.53
CA ARG A 58 -1.46 12.50 13.02
C ARG A 58 -1.44 11.46 11.89
N THR A 59 -2.41 11.53 10.99
CA THR A 59 -2.49 10.62 9.84
C THR A 59 -1.33 10.85 8.87
N ALA A 60 -1.06 12.10 8.50
CA ALA A 60 0.05 12.48 7.62
C ALA A 60 1.42 12.13 8.22
N LEU A 61 1.60 12.25 9.54
CA LEU A 61 2.82 11.80 10.22
C LEU A 61 2.95 10.28 10.24
N SER A 62 1.86 9.56 10.44
CA SER A 62 1.88 8.09 10.52
C SER A 62 2.07 7.41 9.17
N ARG A 63 1.51 7.98 8.10
CA ARG A 63 1.54 7.39 6.75
C ARG A 63 2.63 8.00 5.85
N GLY A 64 3.12 9.19 6.18
CA GLY A 64 3.96 10.01 5.31
C GLY A 64 3.13 10.84 4.32
N ILE A 65 3.54 12.09 4.05
CA ILE A 65 2.75 13.04 3.23
C ILE A 65 2.50 12.54 1.82
N ILE A 66 3.50 11.91 1.20
CA ILE A 66 3.36 11.43 -0.17
C ILE A 66 2.25 10.38 -0.24
N SER A 67 2.21 9.43 0.71
CA SER A 67 1.14 8.43 0.86
C SER A 67 -0.21 9.04 1.27
N PHE A 68 -0.21 10.20 1.95
CA PHE A 68 -1.43 10.93 2.30
C PHE A 68 -2.05 11.69 1.10
N MET A 69 -1.21 12.29 0.25
CA MET A 69 -1.66 13.08 -0.92
C MET A 69 -1.97 12.22 -2.15
N THR A 70 -1.33 11.07 -2.26
CA THR A 70 -1.66 10.10 -3.29
C THR A 70 -2.93 9.37 -2.86
N SER A 71 -4.05 9.72 -3.49
CA SER A 71 -5.28 8.91 -3.46
C SER A 71 -4.86 7.45 -3.55
N VAL A 72 -5.27 6.65 -2.57
CA VAL A 72 -4.69 5.33 -2.30
C VAL A 72 -5.07 4.39 -3.45
N ILE A 73 -4.31 4.40 -4.54
CA ILE A 73 -4.51 3.58 -5.76
C ILE A 73 -4.41 2.07 -5.45
N ALA A 74 -3.97 1.71 -4.24
CA ALA A 74 -3.90 0.32 -3.76
C ALA A 74 -4.73 0.05 -2.49
N SER A 75 -5.72 0.90 -2.15
CA SER A 75 -6.60 0.69 -1.00
C SER A 75 -7.39 -0.62 -1.16
N PRO A 76 -7.68 -1.36 -0.07
CA PRO A 76 -8.63 -2.48 -0.08
C PRO A 76 -9.99 -2.11 -0.72
N ASP A 77 -10.39 -0.85 -0.62
CA ASP A 77 -11.66 -0.36 -1.19
C ASP A 77 -11.65 -0.36 -2.73
N LEU A 78 -10.47 -0.35 -3.36
CA LEU A 78 -10.31 -0.42 -4.81
C LEU A 78 -10.23 -1.87 -5.33
N ASP A 79 -10.14 -2.88 -4.46
CA ASP A 79 -10.04 -4.28 -4.89
C ASP A 79 -11.31 -4.78 -5.54
N ASN A 80 -12.45 -4.24 -5.13
CA ASN A 80 -13.76 -4.60 -5.69
C ASN A 80 -14.10 -3.80 -6.95
N LEU A 81 -13.24 -2.86 -7.39
CA LEU A 81 -13.51 -2.08 -8.60
C LEU A 81 -12.99 -2.82 -9.83
N GLU A 82 -13.90 -3.18 -10.72
CA GLU A 82 -13.50 -3.66 -12.04
C GLU A 82 -12.79 -2.53 -12.81
N PRO A 83 -11.60 -2.79 -13.35
CA PRO A 83 -10.92 -1.79 -14.18
C PRO A 83 -11.81 -1.48 -15.40
N SER A 84 -12.20 -0.21 -15.52
CA SER A 84 -12.98 0.23 -16.69
C SER A 84 -12.15 0.16 -17.96
N VAL A 85 -12.81 0.11 -19.12
CA VAL A 85 -12.17 0.03 -20.46
C VAL A 85 -11.17 1.18 -20.70
N ASN A 86 -11.33 2.30 -20.00
CA ASN A 86 -10.44 3.47 -20.07
C ASN A 86 -9.39 3.53 -18.94
N SER A 87 -9.34 2.54 -18.06
CA SER A 87 -8.35 2.48 -16.98
C SER A 87 -7.02 1.93 -17.51
N ASN A 88 -5.90 2.49 -17.05
CA ASN A 88 -4.56 1.96 -17.34
C ASN A 88 -4.25 0.70 -16.50
N HIS A 89 -5.28 -0.03 -16.07
CA HIS A 89 -5.14 -1.23 -15.26
C HIS A 89 -5.56 -2.43 -16.09
N LYS A 90 -4.79 -3.50 -16.02
CA LYS A 90 -5.10 -4.75 -16.69
C LYS A 90 -5.32 -5.83 -15.65
N LYS A 91 -6.34 -6.65 -15.88
CA LYS A 91 -6.67 -7.79 -15.05
C LYS A 91 -6.27 -9.05 -15.80
N TYR A 92 -5.52 -9.92 -15.13
CA TYR A 92 -5.06 -11.19 -15.69
C TYR A 92 -5.48 -12.35 -14.81
N ASP A 93 -5.79 -13.48 -15.45
CA ASP A 93 -5.62 -14.78 -14.81
C ASP A 93 -4.13 -15.20 -14.83
N ILE A 94 -3.78 -16.31 -14.17
CA ILE A 94 -2.40 -16.80 -14.07
C ILE A 94 -1.78 -17.04 -15.46
N LEU A 95 -2.51 -17.68 -16.37
CA LEU A 95 -1.99 -18.07 -17.69
C LEU A 95 -1.82 -16.87 -18.61
N GLN A 96 -2.77 -15.92 -18.55
CA GLN A 96 -2.71 -14.65 -19.23
C GLN A 96 -1.53 -13.82 -18.72
N PHE A 97 -1.30 -13.80 -17.41
CA PHE A 97 -0.17 -13.09 -16.82
C PHE A 97 1.17 -13.69 -17.26
N ILE A 98 1.32 -15.02 -17.25
CA ILE A 98 2.52 -15.71 -17.74
C ILE A 98 2.73 -15.41 -19.24
N SER A 99 1.67 -15.47 -20.03
CA SER A 99 1.73 -15.19 -21.47
C SER A 99 2.15 -13.74 -21.73
N ALA A 100 1.57 -12.78 -21.00
CA ALA A 100 1.95 -11.38 -21.07
C ALA A 100 3.42 -11.18 -20.65
N PHE A 101 3.86 -11.88 -19.58
CA PHE A 101 5.25 -11.88 -19.12
C PHE A 101 6.23 -12.34 -20.20
N GLN A 102 5.96 -13.50 -20.81
CA GLN A 102 6.80 -14.09 -21.85
C GLN A 102 6.85 -13.24 -23.13
N LYS A 103 5.71 -12.66 -23.52
CA LYS A 103 5.62 -11.76 -24.68
C LYS A 103 6.18 -10.37 -24.43
N LYS A 104 6.59 -10.06 -23.19
CA LYS A 104 7.04 -8.73 -22.74
C LYS A 104 5.98 -7.65 -23.01
N GLU A 105 4.72 -8.03 -23.01
CA GLU A 105 3.61 -7.11 -23.26
C GLU A 105 3.36 -6.27 -22.01
N ASN A 106 4.01 -5.10 -21.94
CA ASN A 106 3.94 -4.08 -20.88
C ASN A 106 3.73 -4.66 -19.48
N LEU A 107 4.83 -4.91 -18.76
CA LEU A 107 4.77 -5.39 -17.37
C LEU A 107 5.25 -4.38 -16.34
N PHE A 108 6.08 -3.38 -16.71
CA PHE A 108 6.32 -2.12 -15.99
C PHE A 108 7.16 -1.17 -16.87
N PRO A 109 6.90 0.15 -16.91
CA PRO A 109 7.72 1.12 -17.65
C PRO A 109 9.15 1.29 -17.09
N LYS A 110 9.45 0.76 -15.90
CA LYS A 110 10.78 0.81 -15.25
C LYS A 110 11.42 -0.57 -15.03
N GLY A 111 10.88 -1.64 -15.63
CA GLY A 111 11.44 -3.01 -15.59
C GLY A 111 10.84 -3.93 -14.51
N THR A 112 11.25 -5.20 -14.53
CA THR A 112 10.80 -6.31 -13.67
C THR A 112 11.22 -6.22 -12.20
N ARG A 113 11.65 -5.04 -11.73
CA ARG A 113 12.09 -4.82 -10.35
C ARG A 113 10.92 -4.56 -9.44
N LEU A 114 10.69 -5.43 -8.48
CA LEU A 114 9.51 -5.42 -7.64
C LEU A 114 9.87 -5.50 -6.17
N ARG A 115 9.16 -4.70 -5.38
CA ARG A 115 9.21 -4.71 -3.93
C ARG A 115 8.10 -5.60 -3.39
N VAL A 116 8.43 -6.68 -2.70
CA VAL A 116 7.40 -7.42 -1.95
C VAL A 116 7.07 -6.60 -0.71
N TRP A 117 5.88 -5.98 -0.72
CA TRP A 117 5.45 -5.12 0.38
C TRP A 117 4.65 -5.93 1.40
N GLY A 118 4.95 -5.70 2.67
CA GLY A 118 4.19 -6.22 3.79
C GLY A 118 4.52 -5.47 5.07
N ASN A 119 3.60 -5.50 6.04
CA ASN A 119 3.78 -4.92 7.38
C ASN A 119 4.77 -5.73 8.24
N TYR A 120 5.69 -6.48 7.65
CA TYR A 120 6.57 -7.43 8.33
C TYR A 120 8.03 -7.18 7.91
N LYS A 121 8.97 -7.35 8.85
CA LYS A 121 10.41 -7.27 8.57
C LYS A 121 10.99 -8.67 8.35
N PHE A 122 10.95 -9.14 7.11
CA PHE A 122 11.66 -10.35 6.67
C PHE A 122 12.94 -9.98 5.90
N PRO A 123 13.99 -10.82 5.93
CA PRO A 123 15.10 -10.70 4.97
C PRO A 123 14.59 -10.69 3.52
N GLY A 124 15.07 -9.73 2.74
CA GLY A 124 14.61 -9.50 1.37
C GLY A 124 13.19 -8.92 1.25
N PHE A 125 12.40 -8.81 2.33
CA PHE A 125 11.16 -8.03 2.25
C PHE A 125 11.49 -6.54 2.14
N ASN A 126 10.63 -5.78 1.47
CA ASN A 126 10.79 -4.34 1.30
C ASN A 126 12.04 -3.90 0.50
N SER A 127 12.74 -4.80 -0.19
CA SER A 127 13.78 -4.50 -1.19
C SER A 127 13.30 -4.71 -2.63
N TYR A 128 14.04 -4.21 -3.62
CA TYR A 128 13.72 -4.41 -5.04
C TYR A 128 14.34 -5.71 -5.55
N HIS A 129 13.51 -6.55 -6.19
CA HIS A 129 13.91 -7.84 -6.77
C HIS A 129 13.59 -7.87 -8.25
N GLU A 130 14.53 -8.26 -9.10
CA GLU A 130 14.28 -8.40 -10.53
C GLU A 130 13.68 -9.78 -10.81
N ILE A 131 12.45 -9.84 -11.37
CA ILE A 131 11.86 -11.10 -11.81
C ILE A 131 12.75 -11.70 -12.90
N GLU A 132 13.18 -12.92 -12.66
CA GLU A 132 13.89 -13.77 -13.61
C GLU A 132 12.90 -14.62 -14.42
N SER A 133 11.94 -15.25 -13.75
CA SER A 133 10.95 -16.10 -14.40
C SER A 133 9.60 -16.08 -13.67
N VAL A 134 8.56 -16.38 -14.44
CA VAL A 134 7.20 -16.58 -13.95
C VAL A 134 6.69 -17.89 -14.53
N GLN A 135 6.22 -18.77 -13.66
CA GLN A 135 5.73 -20.09 -14.04
C GLN A 135 4.51 -20.48 -13.21
N SER A 136 3.78 -21.48 -13.70
CA SER A 136 2.62 -22.04 -13.02
C SER A 136 2.77 -23.56 -13.02
N PRO A 137 3.38 -24.13 -11.95
CA PRO A 137 3.54 -25.59 -11.84
C PRO A 137 2.20 -26.32 -11.77
N ASP A 138 1.17 -25.62 -11.29
CA ASP A 138 -0.21 -26.07 -11.20
C ASP A 138 -1.13 -24.91 -11.58
N LYS A 139 -2.34 -25.19 -12.09
CA LYS A 139 -3.36 -24.23 -12.53
C LYS A 139 -3.68 -23.16 -11.49
N ASN A 140 -3.45 -23.48 -10.23
CA ASN A 140 -3.78 -22.68 -9.06
C ASN A 140 -2.56 -22.11 -8.34
N LEU A 141 -1.35 -22.30 -8.90
CA LEU A 141 -0.10 -21.86 -8.30
C LEU A 141 0.61 -20.93 -9.28
N LEU A 142 0.88 -19.71 -8.85
CA LEU A 142 1.78 -18.79 -9.50
C LEU A 142 3.11 -18.78 -8.75
N GLU A 143 4.20 -19.04 -9.46
CA GLU A 143 5.56 -18.96 -8.94
C GLU A 143 6.36 -17.91 -9.70
N ILE A 144 6.94 -16.98 -8.94
CA ILE A 144 7.79 -15.91 -9.44
C ILE A 144 9.17 -16.12 -8.84
N SER A 145 10.17 -16.32 -9.70
CA SER A 145 11.57 -16.44 -9.31
C SER A 145 12.29 -15.13 -9.58
N PHE A 146 13.17 -14.75 -8.66
CA PHE A 146 13.97 -13.54 -8.74
C PHE A 146 15.45 -13.87 -8.86
N ARG A 147 16.20 -12.99 -9.54
CA ARG A 147 17.64 -13.18 -9.81
C ARG A 147 18.50 -13.31 -8.55
N ASP A 148 18.04 -12.81 -7.42
CA ASP A 148 18.77 -12.80 -6.16
C ASP A 148 18.47 -14.03 -5.29
N GLU A 149 18.16 -15.16 -5.95
CA GLU A 149 17.84 -16.46 -5.37
C GLU A 149 16.66 -16.41 -4.39
N LYS A 150 15.68 -15.57 -4.73
CA LYS A 150 14.44 -15.47 -3.98
C LYS A 150 13.29 -15.97 -4.84
N SER A 151 12.24 -16.45 -4.19
CA SER A 151 11.05 -16.90 -4.89
C SER A 151 9.79 -16.56 -4.10
N LEU A 152 8.74 -16.28 -4.85
CA LEU A 152 7.41 -16.01 -4.35
C LEU A 152 6.43 -17.00 -4.96
N LYS A 153 5.79 -17.80 -4.12
CA LYS A 153 4.74 -18.74 -4.51
C LYS A 153 3.40 -18.27 -3.98
N ILE A 154 2.38 -18.30 -4.82
CA ILE A 154 1.07 -17.73 -4.55
C ILE A 154 0.03 -18.78 -4.93
N TRP A 155 -0.78 -19.21 -3.96
CA TRP A 155 -1.81 -20.22 -4.15
C TRP A 155 -3.19 -19.57 -4.30
N ASN A 156 -3.94 -20.08 -5.26
CA ASN A 156 -5.32 -19.70 -5.59
C ASN A 156 -5.53 -18.18 -5.72
N PRO A 157 -4.69 -17.43 -6.46
CA PRO A 157 -4.98 -16.02 -6.71
C PRO A 157 -6.25 -15.92 -7.57
N GLN A 158 -7.22 -15.11 -7.14
CA GLN A 158 -8.44 -14.88 -7.91
C GLN A 158 -8.13 -14.15 -9.22
N TYR A 159 -7.26 -13.14 -9.16
CA TYR A 159 -6.71 -12.44 -10.33
C TYR A 159 -5.48 -11.61 -9.95
N ILE A 160 -4.77 -11.19 -11.00
CA ILE A 160 -3.60 -10.32 -10.90
C ILE A 160 -3.97 -8.99 -11.55
N LEU A 161 -3.91 -7.91 -10.79
CA LEU A 161 -4.15 -6.56 -11.29
C LEU A 161 -2.80 -5.89 -11.56
N GLU A 162 -2.54 -5.54 -12.81
CA GLU A 162 -1.39 -4.74 -13.19
C GLU A 162 -1.79 -3.27 -13.30
N GLY A 163 -1.06 -2.39 -12.63
CA GLY A 163 -1.13 -0.94 -12.80
C GLY A 163 0.18 -0.38 -13.35
N LYS A 164 0.23 0.94 -13.57
CA LYS A 164 1.40 1.62 -14.15
C LYS A 164 2.73 1.35 -13.43
N SER A 165 2.67 1.06 -12.14
CA SER A 165 3.86 0.93 -11.30
C SER A 165 3.66 -0.07 -10.16
N TYR A 166 2.74 -1.02 -10.28
CA TYR A 166 2.58 -2.10 -9.30
C TYR A 166 1.84 -3.27 -9.94
N PHE A 167 1.97 -4.45 -9.36
CA PHE A 167 0.98 -5.49 -9.56
C PHE A 167 0.45 -5.96 -8.21
N LYS A 168 -0.84 -6.21 -8.18
CA LYS A 168 -1.56 -6.60 -6.99
C LYS A 168 -2.12 -7.98 -7.20
N ILE A 169 -1.80 -8.87 -6.28
CA ILE A 169 -2.42 -10.19 -6.22
C ILE A 169 -3.66 -10.03 -5.38
N VAL A 170 -4.82 -10.30 -5.96
CA VAL A 170 -6.10 -10.11 -5.26
C VAL A 170 -6.64 -11.47 -4.85
N ASN A 171 -7.01 -11.58 -3.57
CA ASN A 171 -7.65 -12.74 -2.96
C ASN A 171 -6.89 -14.04 -3.28
N CYS A 172 -5.85 -14.30 -2.48
CA CYS A 172 -5.12 -15.56 -2.52
C CYS A 172 -5.19 -16.27 -1.17
N ASP A 173 -5.13 -17.59 -1.16
CA ASP A 173 -5.23 -18.37 0.08
C ASP A 173 -3.94 -18.31 0.89
N LYS A 174 -2.82 -18.38 0.16
CA LYS A 174 -1.49 -18.58 0.71
C LYS A 174 -0.45 -17.88 -0.14
N VAL A 175 0.55 -17.35 0.54
CA VAL A 175 1.76 -16.82 -0.10
C VAL A 175 2.98 -17.34 0.66
N GLU A 176 3.97 -17.80 -0.07
CA GLU A 176 5.25 -18.25 0.46
C GLU A 176 6.34 -17.42 -0.18
N TRP A 177 7.12 -16.75 0.66
CA TRP A 177 8.38 -16.15 0.27
C TRP A 177 9.51 -17.03 0.76
N LYS A 178 10.44 -17.33 -0.14
CA LYS A 178 11.63 -18.12 0.18
C LYS A 178 12.86 -17.35 -0.24
N ASP A 179 13.78 -17.19 0.70
CA ASP A 179 15.13 -16.66 0.49
C ASP A 179 16.13 -17.80 0.67
N THR A 180 16.80 -18.20 -0.41
CA THR A 180 17.87 -19.21 -0.35
C THR A 180 19.26 -18.61 -0.20
N ASN A 181 19.39 -17.28 -0.35
CA ASN A 181 20.65 -16.55 -0.21
C ASN A 181 20.89 -16.14 1.24
N THR A 182 20.94 -17.13 2.12
CA THR A 182 21.17 -16.92 3.55
C THR A 182 22.52 -17.48 3.94
N SER A 183 23.35 -16.67 4.58
CA SER A 183 24.68 -17.06 5.08
C SER A 183 24.67 -18.23 6.07
N ASP A 184 23.49 -18.66 6.55
CA ASP A 184 23.26 -19.68 7.58
C ASP A 184 22.88 -21.08 7.04
N ASP A 185 23.11 -21.37 5.76
CA ASP A 185 22.93 -22.71 5.14
C ASP A 185 21.48 -23.28 5.19
N LYS A 186 20.52 -22.49 5.70
CA LYS A 186 19.10 -22.86 5.81
C LYS A 186 18.21 -21.80 5.19
N PRO A 187 17.36 -22.16 4.20
CA PRO A 187 16.49 -21.20 3.54
C PRO A 187 15.50 -20.59 4.52
N VAL A 188 15.38 -19.26 4.48
CA VAL A 188 14.41 -18.52 5.29
C VAL A 188 13.10 -18.47 4.52
N THR A 189 12.04 -19.01 5.13
CA THR A 189 10.72 -19.12 4.48
C THR A 189 9.65 -18.41 5.30
N ALA A 190 8.99 -17.43 4.68
CA ALA A 190 7.84 -16.72 5.23
C ALA A 190 6.56 -17.24 4.60
N LEU A 191 5.63 -17.71 5.43
CA LEU A 191 4.34 -18.20 4.99
C LEU A 191 3.24 -17.28 5.50
N PHE A 192 2.44 -16.78 4.57
CA PHE A 192 1.29 -15.92 4.83
C PHE A 192 0.04 -16.69 4.44
N GLU A 193 -0.92 -16.76 5.36
CA GLU A 193 -2.24 -17.36 5.11
C GLU A 193 -3.31 -16.30 5.29
N LEU A 194 -4.24 -16.22 4.35
CA LEU A 194 -5.42 -15.37 4.50
C LEU A 194 -6.46 -16.14 5.34
N LYS A 195 -6.77 -15.63 6.53
CA LYS A 195 -7.86 -16.16 7.38
C LYS A 195 -8.79 -15.03 7.79
N ASN A 196 -10.06 -15.12 7.40
CA ASN A 196 -11.10 -14.13 7.74
C ASN A 196 -10.71 -12.68 7.36
N ASN A 197 -10.21 -12.45 6.15
CA ASN A 197 -9.69 -11.14 5.68
C ASN A 197 -8.53 -10.58 6.50
N HIS A 198 -7.84 -11.41 7.28
CA HIS A 198 -6.62 -11.05 7.99
C HIS A 198 -5.45 -11.93 7.54
N ILE A 199 -4.34 -11.30 7.21
CA ILE A 199 -3.08 -12.00 6.90
C ILE A 199 -2.48 -12.51 8.20
N LYS A 200 -2.31 -13.83 8.32
CA LYS A 200 -1.61 -14.48 9.44
C LYS A 200 -0.28 -15.02 8.94
N VAL A 201 0.81 -14.67 9.64
CA VAL A 201 2.13 -15.27 9.39
C VAL A 201 2.19 -16.62 10.09
N ALA A 202 2.41 -17.67 9.31
CA ALA A 202 2.36 -19.06 9.75
C ALA A 202 3.75 -19.66 10.07
N THR A 203 4.85 -19.13 9.52
CA THR A 203 6.22 -19.58 9.83
C THR A 203 7.03 -18.56 10.62
N GLN A 204 7.67 -19.09 11.67
CA GLN A 204 8.51 -18.48 12.72
C GLN A 204 7.81 -17.55 13.73
N PRO A 205 7.97 -17.79 15.04
CA PRO A 205 7.52 -16.86 16.07
C PRO A 205 8.57 -15.74 16.18
N ASN A 206 8.14 -14.48 15.99
CA ASN A 206 8.91 -13.21 16.09
C ASN A 206 9.47 -12.61 14.81
N ILE A 207 8.64 -12.42 13.78
CA ILE A 207 8.94 -11.38 12.78
C ILE A 207 8.44 -10.02 13.27
N PRO A 208 9.32 -9.02 13.46
CA PRO A 208 8.89 -7.71 13.89
C PRO A 208 8.02 -7.04 12.82
N VAL A 209 6.92 -6.43 13.25
CA VAL A 209 6.05 -5.64 12.39
C VAL A 209 6.82 -4.42 11.88
N SER A 210 6.85 -4.20 10.57
CA SER A 210 7.43 -2.99 10.00
C SER A 210 6.49 -1.81 10.16
N LYS A 211 7.04 -0.64 10.46
CA LYS A 211 6.32 0.64 10.43
C LYS A 211 6.43 1.34 9.07
N ASP A 212 7.04 0.68 8.08
CA ASP A 212 7.26 1.26 6.76
C ASP A 212 5.95 1.33 5.99
N SER A 213 5.49 2.54 5.69
CA SER A 213 4.34 2.75 4.83
C SER A 213 4.72 2.48 3.37
N PHE A 214 3.80 1.82 2.63
CA PHE A 214 3.90 1.72 1.18
C PHE A 214 3.91 3.13 0.57
N GLN A 215 4.89 3.41 -0.30
CA GLN A 215 4.90 4.64 -1.09
C GLN A 215 4.33 4.35 -2.49
N PRO A 216 3.15 4.88 -2.82
CA PRO A 216 2.60 4.71 -4.16
C PRO A 216 3.51 5.34 -5.23
N GLY A 217 3.67 4.63 -6.35
CA GLY A 217 4.61 4.95 -7.42
C GLY A 217 5.85 4.03 -7.46
N GLU A 218 6.04 3.18 -6.46
CA GLU A 218 7.08 2.13 -6.47
C GLU A 218 6.54 0.80 -7.02
N PRO A 219 7.25 0.13 -7.96
CA PRO A 219 6.90 -1.21 -8.41
C PRO A 219 6.94 -2.18 -7.24
N ALA A 220 5.75 -2.64 -6.85
CA ALA A 220 5.58 -3.54 -5.72
C ALA A 220 4.59 -4.66 -6.02
N VAL A 221 4.84 -5.79 -5.36
CA VAL A 221 3.87 -6.86 -5.14
C VAL A 221 3.14 -6.52 -3.86
N ILE A 222 1.85 -6.27 -3.98
CA ILE A 222 0.99 -6.06 -2.82
C ILE A 222 0.25 -7.39 -2.58
N LEU A 223 0.54 -7.99 -1.43
CA LEU A 223 -0.15 -9.19 -0.93
C LEU A 223 -1.30 -8.70 -0.03
N LEU A 224 -2.55 -8.83 -0.51
CA LEU A 224 -3.76 -8.59 0.29
C LEU A 224 -4.62 -9.83 0.39
#